data_AF-A0A1V8SAW6-F1
#
_entry.id   AF-A0A1V8SAW6-F1
#
_cell.length_a   1.000
_cell.length_b   1.000
_cell.length_c   1.000
_cell.angle_alpha   90.00
_cell.angle_beta   90.00
_cell.angle_gamma   90.00
#
_symmetry.space_group_name_H-M   'P 1'
#
loop_
_entity.id
_entity.type
_entity.pdbx_description
1 polymer ?
#
loop_
_entity_poly.entity_id
_entity_poly.type
_entity_poly.pdbx_seq_one_letter_code
_entity_poly.pdbx_strand_id
1 'polypeptide(L)'
;MLDWMLLPKEFLGRTWQAFHIQEVKAKRQVNCADDGKKAYRVIFFATHGVGIRNSLSIEGFLNWMVPFAPNLNQPACKAFARIDLMVSSTWSTIKFLPDQVRLGVDDIHANGMHEDHRFDDHDKDFGEHMVYDQREVMTDGCARISVGAAKLICGRLQLVHWPTAFQARINGAKGMWYISAPYETISSEDLEVWIEIRKRQLKVQVRDEDLRLDTCEPDRWSFDVVSWSKPLQVSEVHRDFMPILEDRGVPRSILRSIVQERLNRCTDELASITHDPVALTMWRHKHFARQENTDGSKPQDYGLPIDFGLRTQILVDQAGYMPPECSILATSINRMVETNLQDVREHTKAPCPSSTHVVGIADHTGLLEPGEVHLTLSQSLSHGDEDVCSMFAGKEVLVARHPTLRGSDMQKVRCVFRPEPAHLKDVIVMSTRGCVPLASKLQGGDYDGDKFWVCADERLTAPFRNAPILQQAGIEEYGIKQDKTILRDLAEDGIGSARHVQAWLAKAFEFGFRPNLLGTITNYSYSLSYIDQSLWTPRVVASQGLHDLMVDALKSGYIYSHGAFNSYLKTKSFPTYGQLGPRRFEHNIGSVYPSELVPKPPSLLEVVNDRRDG
;
A
#
# COMPACT_ATOMS: atom_id res chain seq x y z
N MET A 1 25.36 1.40 19.89
CA MET A 1 24.18 2.14 19.36
C MET A 1 22.96 1.89 20.23
N LEU A 2 22.62 0.64 20.54
CA LEU A 2 21.52 0.30 21.45
C LEU A 2 21.64 1.01 22.81
N ASP A 3 22.80 0.92 23.47
CA ASP A 3 23.05 1.61 24.76
C ASP A 3 22.86 3.12 24.65
N TRP A 4 23.30 3.70 23.52
CA TRP A 4 23.11 5.12 23.26
C TRP A 4 21.62 5.48 23.16
N MET A 5 20.79 4.65 22.53
CA MET A 5 19.35 4.91 22.42
C MET A 5 18.61 4.81 23.75
N LEU A 6 19.03 3.91 24.63
CA LEU A 6 18.35 3.68 25.90
C LEU A 6 18.61 4.78 26.93
N LEU A 7 19.75 5.47 26.81
CA LEU A 7 20.10 6.55 27.72
C LEU A 7 19.36 7.86 27.36
N PRO A 8 19.00 8.70 28.34
CA PRO A 8 18.53 10.06 28.09
C PRO A 8 19.54 10.91 27.30
N LYS A 9 19.05 11.96 26.65
CA LYS A 9 19.82 12.90 25.83
C LYS A 9 19.49 14.32 26.24
N GLU A 10 20.52 15.12 26.52
CA GLU A 10 20.39 16.53 26.84
C GLU A 10 20.62 17.37 25.60
N PHE A 11 19.58 18.06 25.11
CA PHE A 11 19.74 19.07 24.08
C PHE A 11 18.59 20.08 24.10
N LEU A 12 18.90 21.33 23.74
CA LEU A 12 17.95 22.46 23.72
C LEU A 12 17.22 22.68 25.07
N GLY A 13 17.94 22.48 26.18
CA GLY A 13 17.42 22.70 27.53
C GLY A 13 16.38 21.66 27.99
N ARG A 14 16.32 20.50 27.34
CA ARG A 14 15.39 19.41 27.65
C ARG A 14 16.11 18.07 27.65
N THR A 15 15.52 17.15 28.41
CA THR A 15 15.92 15.75 28.47
C THR A 15 15.00 14.93 27.59
N TRP A 16 15.60 14.23 26.63
CA TRP A 16 14.92 13.48 25.60
C TRP A 16 15.23 12.00 25.73
N GLN A 17 14.21 11.16 25.61
CA GLN A 17 14.38 9.71 25.60
C GLN A 17 13.83 9.12 24.31
N ALA A 18 14.61 8.26 23.65
CA ALA A 18 14.15 7.57 22.47
C ALA A 18 13.11 6.53 22.86
N PHE A 19 12.03 6.44 22.09
CA PHE A 19 10.97 5.45 22.33
C PHE A 19 10.53 4.71 21.08
N HIS A 20 10.96 5.17 19.90
CA HIS A 20 10.61 4.52 18.64
C HIS A 20 11.73 4.61 17.60
N ILE A 21 11.79 3.61 16.72
CA ILE A 21 12.73 3.56 15.61
C ILE A 21 12.03 2.99 14.37
N GLN A 22 12.29 3.60 13.23
CA GLN A 22 11.78 3.19 11.93
C GLN A 22 12.90 3.25 10.89
N GLU A 23 13.07 2.19 10.09
CA GLU A 23 13.96 2.25 8.92
C GLU A 23 13.39 3.25 7.91
N VAL A 24 14.20 4.23 7.50
CA VAL A 24 13.81 5.20 6.47
C VAL A 24 13.91 4.47 5.14
N LYS A 25 12.76 4.22 4.51
CA LYS A 25 12.74 3.78 3.11
C LYS A 25 13.41 4.88 2.28
N ALA A 26 14.51 4.55 1.60
CA ALA A 26 15.19 5.48 0.70
C ALA A 26 14.13 6.10 -0.22
N LYS A 27 13.92 7.42 -0.11
CA LYS A 27 13.07 8.11 -1.08
C LYS A 27 13.79 8.01 -2.43
N ARG A 28 13.02 7.93 -3.52
CA ARG A 28 13.48 8.36 -4.85
C ARG A 28 13.87 9.83 -4.78
N GLN A 29 15.03 10.15 -4.24
CA GLN A 29 15.71 11.39 -4.51
C GLN A 29 16.86 11.06 -5.44
N VAL A 30 16.70 11.58 -6.65
CA VAL A 30 17.73 11.77 -7.65
C VAL A 30 18.92 12.47 -6.99
N ASN A 31 20.11 11.94 -7.26
CA ASN A 31 21.42 12.52 -6.96
C ASN A 31 21.82 12.59 -5.48
N CYS A 32 22.26 11.46 -4.94
CA CYS A 32 23.55 11.36 -4.22
C CYS A 32 23.99 9.89 -4.30
N ALA A 33 25.28 9.64 -4.49
CA ALA A 33 25.87 8.33 -4.33
C ALA A 33 25.61 7.86 -2.87
N ASP A 34 24.56 7.07 -2.67
CA ASP A 34 24.26 6.49 -1.37
C ASP A 34 25.01 5.17 -1.27
N ASP A 35 26.07 5.13 -0.46
CA ASP A 35 26.99 3.99 -0.25
C ASP A 35 26.31 2.74 0.40
N GLY A 36 25.02 2.52 0.17
CA GLY A 36 24.24 1.46 0.81
C GLY A 36 24.05 1.69 2.32
N LYS A 37 24.18 2.93 2.82
CA LYS A 37 24.01 3.25 4.24
C LYS A 37 22.52 3.31 4.58
N LYS A 38 22.08 2.42 5.47
CA LYS A 38 20.71 2.44 6.01
C LYS A 38 20.52 3.65 6.91
N ALA A 39 19.47 4.43 6.64
CA ALA A 39 19.04 5.52 7.51
C ALA A 39 17.88 5.06 8.42
N TYR A 40 17.87 5.53 9.66
CA TYR A 40 16.79 5.26 10.61
C TYR A 40 16.23 6.57 11.15
N ARG A 41 14.91 6.65 11.23
CA ARG A 41 14.18 7.70 11.95
C ARG A 41 14.05 7.23 13.39
N VAL A 42 14.64 7.99 14.31
CA VAL A 42 14.49 7.78 15.76
C VAL A 42 13.57 8.86 16.31
N ILE A 43 12.57 8.47 17.08
CA ILE A 43 11.62 9.41 17.68
C ILE A 43 11.90 9.51 19.18
N PHE A 44 12.00 10.75 19.66
CA PHE A 44 12.28 11.09 21.04
C PHE A 44 11.07 11.76 21.69
N PHE A 45 10.89 11.51 22.98
CA PHE A 45 9.95 12.20 23.84
C PHE A 45 10.73 13.03 24.87
N ALA A 46 10.33 14.30 25.06
CA ALA A 46 10.93 15.15 26.08
C ALA A 46 10.24 14.91 27.43
N THR A 47 10.96 14.35 28.40
CA THR A 47 10.39 13.96 29.70
C THR A 47 10.32 15.13 30.68
N HIS A 48 11.32 16.02 30.65
CA HIS A 48 11.37 17.26 31.43
C HIS A 48 12.34 18.30 30.83
N GLY A 49 12.27 19.53 31.33
CA GLY A 49 13.16 20.63 30.96
C GLY A 49 12.43 21.93 30.66
N VAL A 50 13.12 22.86 29.99
CA VAL A 50 12.61 24.21 29.73
C VAL A 50 11.28 24.17 28.96
N GLY A 51 10.26 24.81 29.55
CA GLY A 51 8.91 24.92 28.98
C GLY A 51 7.97 23.74 29.28
N ILE A 52 8.44 22.68 29.95
CA ILE A 52 7.60 21.55 30.37
C ILE A 52 7.14 21.79 31.81
N ARG A 53 5.85 22.04 32.01
CA ARG A 53 5.27 22.35 33.33
C ARG A 53 5.15 21.11 34.22
N ASN A 54 4.61 20.04 33.64
CA ASN A 54 4.42 18.75 34.31
C ASN A 54 5.35 17.76 33.63
N SER A 55 6.37 17.32 34.35
CA SER A 55 7.27 16.29 33.84
C SER A 55 6.52 14.97 33.74
N LEU A 56 6.70 14.25 32.63
CA LEU A 56 6.13 12.93 32.42
C LEU A 56 7.28 11.96 32.16
N SER A 57 7.35 10.91 32.96
CA SER A 57 8.37 9.89 32.79
C SER A 57 8.12 9.11 31.49
N ILE A 58 9.18 8.49 30.95
CA ILE A 58 9.04 7.67 29.74
C ILE A 58 8.09 6.49 29.96
N GLU A 59 8.07 5.96 31.18
CA GLU A 59 7.20 4.88 31.61
C GLU A 59 5.74 5.31 31.62
N GLY A 60 5.45 6.49 32.19
CA GLY A 60 4.11 7.07 32.17
C GLY A 60 3.62 7.32 30.73
N PHE A 61 4.50 7.86 29.88
CA PHE A 61 4.17 8.11 28.47
C PHE A 61 3.92 6.81 27.68
N LEU A 62 4.76 5.79 27.85
CA LEU A 62 4.58 4.50 27.17
C LEU A 62 3.39 3.72 27.69
N ASN A 63 3.11 3.76 29.00
CA ASN A 63 1.90 3.18 29.57
C ASN A 63 0.64 3.89 29.08
N TRP A 64 0.72 5.21 28.83
CA TRP A 64 -0.36 5.91 28.17
C TRP A 64 -0.55 5.41 26.73
N MET A 65 0.50 5.34 25.91
CA MET A 65 0.37 4.87 24.51
C MET A 65 -0.09 3.41 24.40
N VAL A 66 0.51 2.52 25.19
CA VAL A 66 0.21 1.08 25.23
C VAL A 66 0.01 0.68 26.69
N PRO A 67 -1.24 0.70 27.20
CA PRO A 67 -1.54 0.35 28.59
C PRO A 67 -1.00 -1.02 28.96
N PHE A 68 -0.05 -1.08 29.90
CA PHE A 68 0.69 -2.32 30.14
C PHE A 68 -0.22 -3.41 30.70
N ALA A 69 -1.00 -3.10 31.74
CA ALA A 69 -1.83 -4.07 32.46
C ALA A 69 -2.74 -4.91 31.54
N PRO A 70 -3.58 -4.32 30.66
CA PRO A 70 -4.45 -5.11 29.78
C PRO A 70 -3.70 -5.76 28.59
N ASN A 71 -2.44 -5.41 28.35
CA ASN A 71 -1.65 -5.89 27.21
C ASN A 71 -0.48 -6.82 27.58
N LEU A 72 -0.34 -7.23 28.85
CA LEU A 72 0.81 -8.02 29.35
C LEU A 72 1.07 -9.32 28.58
N ASN A 73 0.02 -9.95 28.04
CA ASN A 73 0.13 -11.22 27.32
C ASN A 73 0.42 -11.03 25.82
N GLN A 74 0.55 -9.78 25.34
CA GLN A 74 0.99 -9.53 23.97
C GLN A 74 2.49 -9.83 23.82
N PRO A 75 2.92 -10.42 22.70
CA PRO A 75 4.34 -10.47 22.34
C PRO A 75 4.96 -9.06 22.36
N ALA A 76 6.13 -8.92 22.98
CA ALA A 76 6.76 -7.62 23.20
C ALA A 76 7.06 -6.87 21.88
N CYS A 77 7.47 -7.60 20.85
CA CYS A 77 7.68 -7.06 19.50
C CYS A 77 6.38 -6.59 18.84
N LYS A 78 5.28 -7.34 19.03
CA LYS A 78 3.95 -6.98 18.51
C LYS A 78 3.44 -5.71 19.19
N ALA A 79 3.58 -5.60 20.52
CA ALA A 79 3.23 -4.40 21.27
C ALA A 79 4.06 -3.19 20.80
N PHE A 80 5.36 -3.36 20.56
CA PHE A 80 6.22 -2.29 20.08
C PHE A 80 5.80 -1.79 18.69
N ALA A 81 5.47 -2.71 17.78
CA ALA A 81 4.93 -2.36 16.46
C ALA A 81 3.58 -1.62 16.55
N ARG A 82 2.91 -1.57 17.72
CA ARG A 82 1.70 -0.76 17.89
C ARG A 82 1.98 0.71 18.18
N ILE A 83 3.21 1.07 18.54
CA ILE A 83 3.61 2.48 18.68
C ILE A 83 3.44 3.22 17.34
N ASP A 84 3.60 2.53 16.21
CA ASP A 84 3.32 3.08 14.86
C ASP A 84 1.91 3.67 14.73
N LEU A 85 0.92 3.16 15.46
CA LEU A 85 -0.44 3.69 15.44
C LEU A 85 -0.49 5.10 16.04
N MET A 86 0.26 5.36 17.11
CA MET A 86 0.25 6.62 17.86
C MET A 86 1.13 7.71 17.22
N VAL A 87 2.12 7.31 16.40
CA VAL A 87 2.99 8.25 15.67
C VAL A 87 2.60 8.42 14.20
N SER A 88 1.46 7.84 13.80
CA SER A 88 0.89 8.00 12.46
C SER A 88 0.47 9.45 12.22
N SER A 89 0.76 9.98 11.02
CA SER A 89 0.22 11.28 10.60
C SER A 89 -1.26 11.14 10.27
N THR A 90 -2.11 11.83 11.02
CA THR A 90 -3.57 11.79 10.90
C THR A 90 -4.19 13.19 11.04
N TRP A 91 -5.45 13.30 10.64
CA TRP A 91 -6.32 14.43 10.95
C TRP A 91 -7.28 14.06 12.07
N SER A 92 -7.15 14.69 13.23
CA SER A 92 -8.12 14.54 14.33
C SER A 92 -9.46 15.20 13.96
N THR A 93 -10.57 14.52 14.25
CA THR A 93 -11.90 14.97 13.80
C THR A 93 -12.89 15.15 14.97
N ILE A 94 -13.64 14.10 15.31
CA ILE A 94 -14.58 14.07 16.42
C ILE A 94 -14.08 13.17 17.53
N LYS A 95 -14.60 13.37 18.74
CA LYS A 95 -14.33 12.50 19.89
C LYS A 95 -15.62 11.79 20.24
N PHE A 96 -15.56 10.46 20.33
CA PHE A 96 -16.70 9.66 20.76
C PHE A 96 -16.78 9.63 22.28
N LEU A 97 -18.00 9.65 22.81
CA LEU A 97 -18.23 9.29 24.20
C LEU A 97 -18.17 7.76 24.36
N PRO A 98 -17.81 7.21 25.53
CA PRO A 98 -17.73 5.76 25.72
C PRO A 98 -19.02 5.00 25.39
N ASP A 99 -20.20 5.58 25.65
CA ASP A 99 -21.51 5.02 25.32
C ASP A 99 -21.85 5.03 23.82
N GLN A 100 -21.16 5.86 23.03
CA GLN A 100 -21.27 5.92 21.57
C GLN A 100 -20.37 4.87 20.88
N VAL A 101 -19.49 4.19 21.63
CA VAL A 101 -18.56 3.20 21.09
C VAL A 101 -19.09 1.79 21.35
N ARG A 102 -19.49 1.10 20.28
CA ARG A 102 -19.81 -0.32 20.29
C ARG A 102 -18.50 -1.10 20.21
N LEU A 103 -17.81 -1.26 21.34
CA LEU A 103 -16.50 -1.91 21.44
C LEU A 103 -16.62 -3.44 21.52
N GLY A 104 -15.72 -4.15 20.84
CA GLY A 104 -15.59 -5.61 20.96
C GLY A 104 -16.61 -6.39 20.14
N VAL A 105 -17.16 -5.77 19.09
CA VAL A 105 -18.07 -6.44 18.15
C VAL A 105 -17.39 -7.68 17.58
N ASP A 106 -18.10 -8.80 17.57
CA ASP A 106 -17.57 -10.05 17.03
C ASP A 106 -17.26 -9.91 15.54
N ASP A 107 -16.13 -10.47 15.11
CA ASP A 107 -15.83 -10.57 13.70
C ASP A 107 -16.74 -11.60 13.02
N ILE A 108 -17.05 -11.38 11.73
CA ILE A 108 -17.73 -12.40 10.94
C ILE A 108 -16.68 -13.44 10.57
N HIS A 109 -17.00 -14.72 10.80
CA HIS A 109 -16.12 -15.83 10.47
C HIS A 109 -16.62 -16.58 9.23
N ALA A 110 -15.70 -17.30 8.59
CA ALA A 110 -16.01 -18.20 7.49
C ALA A 110 -17.17 -19.13 7.85
N ASN A 111 -18.13 -19.28 6.94
CA ASN A 111 -19.34 -20.08 7.18
C ASN A 111 -19.29 -21.45 6.51
N GLY A 112 -18.15 -21.80 5.89
CA GLY A 112 -17.92 -23.10 5.26
C GLY A 112 -18.74 -23.32 3.99
N MET A 113 -19.38 -22.29 3.44
CA MET A 113 -20.02 -22.40 2.13
C MET A 113 -18.97 -22.67 1.05
N HIS A 114 -19.38 -23.44 0.05
CA HIS A 114 -18.51 -23.81 -1.04
C HIS A 114 -18.02 -22.58 -1.79
N GLU A 115 -16.73 -22.56 -2.12
CA GLU A 115 -16.12 -21.49 -2.90
C GLU A 115 -16.68 -21.49 -4.34
N ASP A 116 -16.47 -20.39 -5.06
CA ASP A 116 -16.84 -20.31 -6.47
C ASP A 116 -15.71 -20.86 -7.34
N HIS A 117 -16.00 -21.95 -8.06
CA HIS A 117 -15.05 -22.62 -8.95
C HIS A 117 -15.33 -22.36 -10.43
N ARG A 118 -16.25 -21.44 -10.78
CA ARG A 118 -16.61 -21.14 -12.18
C ARG A 118 -15.41 -20.69 -13.01
N PHE A 119 -14.42 -20.07 -12.39
CA PHE A 119 -13.27 -19.47 -13.05
C PHE A 119 -11.97 -20.23 -12.78
N ASP A 120 -12.02 -21.35 -12.08
CA ASP A 120 -10.82 -22.10 -11.69
C ASP A 120 -10.14 -22.76 -12.88
N ASP A 121 -8.81 -22.80 -12.83
CA ASP A 121 -8.02 -23.57 -13.78
C ASP A 121 -8.14 -25.06 -13.45
N HIS A 122 -9.03 -25.77 -14.15
CA HIS A 122 -9.29 -27.19 -13.92
C HIS A 122 -8.08 -28.12 -14.18
N ASP A 123 -7.02 -27.60 -14.79
CA ASP A 123 -5.74 -28.31 -14.93
C ASP A 123 -4.89 -28.27 -13.65
N LYS A 124 -5.32 -27.52 -12.62
CA LYS A 124 -4.66 -27.39 -11.31
C LYS A 124 -5.47 -28.11 -10.24
N ASP A 125 -4.77 -28.66 -9.25
CA ASP A 125 -5.42 -29.27 -8.08
C ASP A 125 -5.79 -28.19 -7.04
N PHE A 126 -7.08 -28.00 -6.81
CA PHE A 126 -7.61 -27.12 -5.77
C PHE A 126 -7.87 -27.86 -4.44
N GLY A 127 -7.95 -29.19 -4.45
CA GLY A 127 -8.30 -30.03 -3.30
C GLY A 127 -7.14 -30.30 -2.35
N GLU A 128 -5.92 -30.46 -2.85
CA GLU A 128 -4.72 -30.69 -1.99
C GLU A 128 -4.13 -29.40 -1.40
N HIS A 129 -4.51 -28.22 -1.90
CA HIS A 129 -3.81 -26.96 -1.58
C HIS A 129 -4.59 -25.99 -0.69
N MET A 130 -5.91 -26.15 -0.57
CA MET A 130 -6.78 -25.29 0.24
C MET A 130 -7.02 -25.91 1.62
N VAL A 131 -6.48 -25.31 2.68
CA VAL A 131 -6.92 -25.61 4.05
C VAL A 131 -7.98 -24.59 4.44
N TYR A 132 -9.22 -25.06 4.56
CA TYR A 132 -10.33 -24.25 5.03
C TYR A 132 -10.31 -24.19 6.56
N ASP A 133 -9.89 -23.06 7.13
CA ASP A 133 -10.13 -22.78 8.54
C ASP A 133 -11.53 -22.19 8.71
N GLN A 134 -12.45 -22.95 9.32
CA GLN A 134 -13.80 -22.47 9.64
C GLN A 134 -13.80 -21.29 10.63
N ARG A 135 -12.64 -20.92 11.19
CA ARG A 135 -12.45 -19.76 12.07
C ARG A 135 -11.80 -18.58 11.35
N GLU A 136 -11.55 -18.66 10.04
CA GLU A 136 -10.98 -17.56 9.28
C GLU A 136 -11.88 -16.32 9.42
N VAL A 137 -11.27 -15.16 9.63
CA VAL A 137 -12.00 -13.91 9.83
C VAL A 137 -12.30 -13.26 8.50
N MET A 138 -13.59 -13.02 8.22
CA MET A 138 -14.08 -12.43 6.98
C MET A 138 -14.16 -10.90 7.00
N THR A 139 -13.99 -10.27 8.17
CA THR A 139 -14.13 -8.82 8.37
C THR A 139 -12.86 -8.15 8.91
N ASP A 140 -11.69 -8.78 8.79
CA ASP A 140 -10.47 -8.28 9.46
C ASP A 140 -10.16 -6.85 9.02
N GLY A 141 -10.19 -5.92 9.97
CA GLY A 141 -9.79 -4.54 9.74
C GLY A 141 -10.93 -3.58 9.39
N CYS A 142 -12.20 -4.00 9.27
CA CYS A 142 -13.28 -3.05 8.94
C CYS A 142 -14.56 -3.18 9.78
N ALA A 143 -15.26 -2.06 9.97
CA ALA A 143 -16.53 -1.98 10.70
C ALA A 143 -17.40 -0.81 10.24
N ARG A 144 -18.59 -0.66 10.83
CA ARG A 144 -19.52 0.42 10.50
C ARG A 144 -19.30 1.66 11.36
N ILE A 145 -19.63 2.81 10.78
CA ILE A 145 -19.80 4.09 11.48
C ILE A 145 -21.16 4.68 11.13
N SER A 146 -21.80 5.33 12.09
CA SER A 146 -23.06 6.04 11.87
C SER A 146 -22.93 7.12 10.79
N VAL A 147 -24.03 7.37 10.06
CA VAL A 147 -24.13 8.53 9.16
C VAL A 147 -24.01 9.84 9.96
N GLY A 148 -24.57 9.89 11.17
CA GLY A 148 -24.43 11.01 12.10
C GLY A 148 -22.97 11.38 12.36
N ALA A 149 -22.15 10.40 12.77
CA ALA A 149 -20.71 10.61 12.98
C ALA A 149 -19.99 10.98 11.66
N ALA A 150 -20.29 10.30 10.55
CA ALA A 150 -19.68 10.57 9.26
C ALA A 150 -19.93 12.00 8.77
N LYS A 151 -21.14 12.55 8.96
CA LYS A 151 -21.46 13.94 8.62
C LYS A 151 -20.61 14.93 9.44
N LEU A 152 -20.44 14.68 10.74
CA LEU A 152 -19.59 15.51 11.59
C LEU A 152 -18.12 15.45 11.18
N ILE A 153 -17.62 14.26 10.84
CA ILE A 153 -16.25 14.05 10.33
C ILE A 153 -16.05 14.85 9.03
N CYS A 154 -16.97 14.72 8.07
CA CYS A 154 -16.90 15.45 6.79
C CYS A 154 -16.91 16.97 7.01
N GLY A 155 -17.76 17.45 7.92
CA GLY A 155 -17.81 18.87 8.27
C GLY A 155 -16.52 19.37 8.90
N ARG A 156 -15.89 18.59 9.79
CA ARG A 156 -14.60 18.93 10.41
C ARG A 156 -13.46 18.97 9.41
N LEU A 157 -13.44 18.03 8.47
CA LEU A 157 -12.44 17.96 7.39
C LEU A 157 -12.75 18.91 6.22
N GLN A 158 -13.89 19.61 6.25
CA GLN A 158 -14.36 20.49 5.18
C GLN A 158 -14.41 19.80 3.81
N LEU A 159 -14.85 18.53 3.78
CA LEU A 159 -14.93 17.75 2.55
C LEU A 159 -16.12 18.20 1.70
N VAL A 160 -15.84 18.55 0.44
CA VAL A 160 -16.87 18.90 -0.56
C VAL A 160 -17.64 17.66 -1.01
N HIS A 161 -16.93 16.56 -1.26
CA HIS A 161 -17.53 15.26 -1.56
C HIS A 161 -17.48 14.40 -0.31
N TRP A 162 -18.63 13.83 0.07
CA TRP A 162 -18.74 13.03 1.28
C TRP A 162 -18.39 11.56 0.99
N PRO A 163 -17.28 11.05 1.55
CA PRO A 163 -16.82 9.70 1.31
C PRO A 163 -17.64 8.68 2.11
N THR A 164 -17.72 7.47 1.59
CA THR A 164 -18.48 6.36 2.18
C THR A 164 -17.65 5.51 3.13
N ALA A 165 -16.32 5.67 3.12
CA ALA A 165 -15.41 4.94 3.98
C ALA A 165 -14.21 5.79 4.41
N PHE A 166 -13.72 5.56 5.62
CA PHE A 166 -12.61 6.26 6.25
C PHE A 166 -11.61 5.25 6.77
N GLN A 167 -10.34 5.42 6.43
CA GLN A 167 -9.24 4.77 7.14
C GLN A 167 -8.89 5.62 8.35
N ALA A 168 -8.91 5.06 9.55
CA ALA A 168 -8.70 5.84 10.76
C ALA A 168 -8.00 5.06 11.88
N ARG A 169 -7.77 5.76 13.00
CA ARG A 169 -7.29 5.24 14.28
C ARG A 169 -8.14 5.80 15.41
N ILE A 170 -8.38 4.99 16.43
CA ILE A 170 -9.12 5.38 17.63
C ILE A 170 -8.79 4.42 18.78
N ASN A 171 -8.35 4.94 19.94
CA ASN A 171 -8.01 4.19 21.16
C ASN A 171 -7.34 2.80 20.96
N GLY A 172 -6.29 2.71 20.15
CA GLY A 172 -5.59 1.44 19.89
C GLY A 172 -6.21 0.55 18.81
N ALA A 173 -7.39 0.92 18.28
CA ALA A 173 -7.97 0.33 17.09
C ALA A 173 -7.44 0.97 15.80
N LYS A 174 -7.32 0.16 14.75
CA LYS A 174 -6.93 0.55 13.40
C LYS A 174 -7.83 -0.15 12.39
N GLY A 175 -8.21 0.58 11.34
CA GLY A 175 -8.79 -0.05 10.15
C GLY A 175 -9.59 0.91 9.29
N MET A 176 -10.56 0.34 8.59
CA MET A 176 -11.57 1.03 7.80
C MET A 176 -12.90 1.13 8.53
N TRP A 177 -13.58 2.25 8.41
CA TRP A 177 -14.96 2.44 8.85
C TRP A 177 -15.81 2.92 7.67
N TYR A 178 -16.86 2.19 7.34
CA TYR A 178 -17.80 2.55 6.27
C TYR A 178 -19.17 2.95 6.83
N ILE A 179 -19.86 3.85 6.12
CA ILE A 179 -21.13 4.41 6.57
C ILE A 179 -22.21 3.33 6.67
N SER A 180 -23.00 3.39 7.73
CA SER A 180 -24.10 2.46 8.05
C SER A 180 -25.25 2.50 7.04
N ALA A 181 -25.50 3.66 6.44
CA ALA A 181 -26.61 3.91 5.53
C ALA A 181 -26.25 5.03 4.52
N PRO A 182 -27.05 5.29 3.48
CA PRO A 182 -26.90 6.46 2.64
C PRO A 182 -27.02 7.76 3.44
N TYR A 183 -26.37 8.83 2.98
CA TYR A 183 -26.36 10.12 3.67
C TYR A 183 -27.75 10.77 3.79
N GLU A 184 -28.67 10.39 2.91
CA GLU A 184 -30.07 10.79 2.84
C GLU A 184 -30.97 10.01 3.82
N THR A 185 -30.42 9.09 4.62
CA THR A 185 -31.20 8.32 5.60
C THR A 185 -31.98 9.21 6.56
N ILE A 186 -33.18 8.76 6.90
CA ILE A 186 -34.06 9.34 7.94
C ILE A 186 -34.14 8.47 9.20
N SER A 187 -33.45 7.33 9.20
CA SER A 187 -33.38 6.42 10.35
C SER A 187 -32.73 7.14 11.53
N SER A 188 -33.40 7.15 12.68
CA SER A 188 -32.85 7.76 13.90
C SER A 188 -31.56 7.09 14.33
N GLU A 189 -31.47 5.76 14.21
CA GLU A 189 -30.26 5.00 14.58
C GLU A 189 -29.05 5.43 13.74
N ASP A 190 -29.21 5.61 12.43
CA ASP A 190 -28.08 5.97 11.56
C ASP A 190 -27.66 7.44 11.73
N LEU A 191 -28.57 8.30 12.19
CA LEU A 191 -28.32 9.72 12.42
C LEU A 191 -27.73 10.01 13.81
N GLU A 192 -27.89 9.11 14.77
CA GLU A 192 -27.18 9.16 16.05
C GLU A 192 -25.66 9.01 15.86
N VAL A 193 -24.87 9.50 16.81
CA VAL A 193 -23.41 9.38 16.76
C VAL A 193 -22.98 8.08 17.43
N TRP A 194 -22.57 7.10 16.63
CA TRP A 194 -21.95 5.87 17.10
C TRP A 194 -20.91 5.31 16.13
N ILE A 195 -20.06 4.43 16.65
CA ILE A 195 -19.05 3.68 15.92
C ILE A 195 -18.94 2.23 16.41
N GLU A 196 -18.71 1.28 15.50
CA GLU A 196 -18.37 -0.10 15.85
C GLU A 196 -16.86 -0.31 15.82
N ILE A 197 -16.34 -1.07 16.79
CA ILE A 197 -14.94 -1.52 16.79
C ILE A 197 -14.94 -3.03 16.96
N ARG A 198 -14.54 -3.74 15.90
CA ARG A 198 -14.43 -5.21 15.93
C ARG A 198 -13.17 -5.68 16.68
N LYS A 199 -13.21 -6.91 17.17
CA LYS A 199 -12.08 -7.52 17.92
C LYS A 199 -10.77 -7.49 17.14
N ARG A 200 -10.79 -7.79 15.82
CA ARG A 200 -9.57 -7.70 15.00
C ARG A 200 -9.09 -6.27 14.74
N GLN A 201 -9.95 -5.25 14.78
CA GLN A 201 -9.51 -3.86 14.65
C GLN A 201 -8.73 -3.39 15.89
N LEU A 202 -9.07 -3.89 17.08
CA LEU A 202 -8.45 -3.50 18.35
C LEU A 202 -7.06 -4.13 18.50
N LYS A 203 -6.02 -3.35 18.16
CA LYS A 203 -4.62 -3.83 18.17
C LYS A 203 -3.93 -3.64 19.54
N VAL A 204 -4.42 -2.69 20.34
CA VAL A 204 -4.02 -2.42 21.73
C VAL A 204 -5.28 -2.42 22.59
N GLN A 205 -5.29 -3.20 23.67
CA GLN A 205 -6.43 -3.22 24.59
C GLN A 205 -6.55 -1.88 25.31
N VAL A 206 -7.79 -1.41 25.45
CA VAL A 206 -8.12 -0.14 26.10
C VAL A 206 -7.98 -0.22 27.61
N ARG A 207 -7.96 0.94 28.27
CA ARG A 207 -7.99 1.02 29.73
C ARG A 207 -9.43 0.94 30.23
N ASP A 208 -9.64 0.39 31.42
CA ASP A 208 -10.98 0.38 32.05
C ASP A 208 -11.50 1.80 32.29
N GLU A 209 -10.61 2.76 32.56
CA GLU A 209 -10.94 4.16 32.74
C GLU A 209 -11.53 4.79 31.47
N ASP A 210 -11.10 4.34 30.29
CA ASP A 210 -11.60 4.86 29.01
C ASP A 210 -13.05 4.44 28.75
N LEU A 211 -13.55 3.42 29.44
CA LEU A 211 -14.90 2.87 29.23
C LEU A 211 -15.98 3.60 30.05
N ARG A 212 -15.61 4.54 30.92
CA ARG A 212 -16.55 5.25 31.80
C ARG A 212 -16.51 6.75 31.53
N LEU A 213 -17.69 7.38 31.44
CA LEU A 213 -17.82 8.81 31.12
C LEU A 213 -17.06 9.74 32.08
N ASP A 214 -17.01 9.40 33.37
CA ASP A 214 -16.38 10.19 34.43
C ASP A 214 -14.85 10.06 34.47
N THR A 215 -14.30 8.94 33.99
CA THR A 215 -12.85 8.68 34.00
C THR A 215 -12.20 8.69 32.62
N CYS A 216 -12.98 8.72 31.53
CA CYS A 216 -12.43 8.62 30.20
C CYS A 216 -11.55 9.83 29.85
N GLU A 217 -10.49 9.59 29.10
CA GLU A 217 -9.68 10.63 28.51
C GLU A 217 -10.18 10.90 27.09
N PRO A 218 -10.84 12.03 26.82
CA PRO A 218 -11.54 12.24 25.55
C PRO A 218 -10.64 12.14 24.31
N ASP A 219 -9.36 12.52 24.44
CA ASP A 219 -8.39 12.47 23.34
C ASP A 219 -8.10 11.05 22.87
N ARG A 220 -8.27 10.03 23.72
CA ARG A 220 -8.10 8.63 23.31
C ARG A 220 -9.24 8.14 22.42
N TRP A 221 -10.42 8.72 22.58
CA TRP A 221 -11.59 8.47 21.74
C TRP A 221 -11.71 9.44 20.56
N SER A 222 -10.64 10.18 20.25
CA SER A 222 -10.52 10.92 19.00
C SER A 222 -10.52 9.96 17.81
N PHE A 223 -11.36 10.26 16.81
CA PHE A 223 -11.33 9.60 15.52
C PHE A 223 -10.33 10.29 14.61
N ASP A 224 -9.17 9.66 14.46
CA ASP A 224 -8.03 10.22 13.76
C ASP A 224 -7.96 9.63 12.35
N VAL A 225 -8.38 10.42 11.36
CA VAL A 225 -8.49 9.99 9.97
C VAL A 225 -7.11 9.96 9.31
N VAL A 226 -6.77 8.83 8.70
CA VAL A 226 -5.56 8.61 7.88
C VAL A 226 -5.86 8.90 6.42
N SER A 227 -6.99 8.42 5.91
CA SER A 227 -7.44 8.62 4.53
C SER A 227 -8.93 8.31 4.41
N TRP A 228 -9.52 8.53 3.24
CA TRP A 228 -10.93 8.27 2.96
C TRP A 228 -11.12 7.80 1.52
N SER A 229 -12.26 7.16 1.22
CA SER A 229 -12.63 6.80 -0.15
C SER A 229 -12.76 8.05 -1.03
N LYS A 230 -12.35 7.95 -2.29
CA LYS A 230 -12.33 9.06 -3.23
C LYS A 230 -12.90 8.59 -4.56
N PRO A 231 -13.49 9.50 -5.36
CA PRO A 231 -13.89 9.17 -6.72
C PRO A 231 -12.78 8.44 -7.47
N LEU A 232 -13.15 7.28 -8.02
CA LEU A 232 -12.18 6.38 -8.62
C LEU A 232 -11.66 6.93 -9.95
N GLN A 233 -10.40 6.59 -10.24
CA GLN A 233 -9.71 6.99 -11.47
C GLN A 233 -9.30 5.75 -12.25
N VAL A 234 -9.16 5.90 -13.57
CA VAL A 234 -8.59 4.87 -14.44
C VAL A 234 -7.22 4.48 -13.93
N SER A 235 -6.98 3.17 -13.84
CA SER A 235 -5.68 2.60 -13.51
C SER A 235 -5.00 2.00 -14.75
N GLU A 236 -3.78 1.54 -14.54
CA GLU A 236 -2.93 0.93 -15.54
C GLU A 236 -2.53 -0.48 -15.07
N VAL A 237 -2.23 -1.37 -16.00
CA VAL A 237 -1.68 -2.68 -15.67
C VAL A 237 -0.24 -2.49 -15.19
N HIS A 238 -0.01 -2.85 -13.93
CA HIS A 238 1.34 -2.84 -13.38
C HIS A 238 2.18 -3.96 -13.99
N ARG A 239 3.45 -3.70 -14.27
CA ARG A 239 4.39 -4.70 -14.85
C ARG A 239 4.46 -6.03 -14.07
N ASP A 240 4.30 -5.97 -12.75
CA ASP A 240 4.36 -7.16 -11.87
C ASP A 240 3.14 -8.08 -12.05
N PHE A 241 2.06 -7.58 -12.68
CA PHE A 241 0.90 -8.40 -13.04
C PHE A 241 1.13 -9.23 -14.31
N MET A 242 2.05 -8.80 -15.19
CA MET A 242 2.25 -9.44 -16.49
C MET A 242 2.62 -10.93 -16.39
N PRO A 243 3.55 -11.37 -15.51
CA PRO A 243 3.87 -12.79 -15.37
C PRO A 243 2.66 -13.61 -14.91
N ILE A 244 1.82 -13.06 -14.03
CA ILE A 244 0.63 -13.77 -13.53
C ILE A 244 -0.45 -13.84 -14.60
N LEU A 245 -0.72 -12.74 -15.31
CA LEU A 245 -1.67 -12.72 -16.42
C LEU A 245 -1.29 -13.77 -17.48
N GLU A 246 -0.01 -13.83 -17.86
CA GLU A 246 0.49 -14.81 -18.81
C GLU A 246 0.32 -16.24 -18.29
N ASP A 247 0.78 -16.52 -17.06
CA ASP A 247 0.73 -17.84 -16.44
C ASP A 247 -0.72 -18.33 -16.22
N ARG A 248 -1.68 -17.40 -16.06
CA ARG A 248 -3.12 -17.69 -15.89
C ARG A 248 -3.91 -17.70 -17.19
N GLY A 249 -3.24 -17.71 -18.34
CA GLY A 249 -3.85 -18.00 -19.65
C GLY A 249 -4.00 -16.79 -20.57
N VAL A 250 -3.66 -15.57 -20.15
CA VAL A 250 -3.69 -14.40 -21.04
C VAL A 250 -2.59 -14.53 -22.10
N PRO A 251 -2.93 -14.56 -23.41
CA PRO A 251 -1.92 -14.70 -24.45
C PRO A 251 -0.90 -13.56 -24.47
N ARG A 252 0.38 -13.90 -24.68
CA ARG A 252 1.47 -12.91 -24.86
C ARG A 252 1.18 -11.87 -25.94
N SER A 253 0.42 -12.23 -26.97
CA SER A 253 0.00 -11.30 -28.04
C SER A 253 -0.88 -10.17 -27.49
N ILE A 254 -1.80 -10.48 -26.58
CA ILE A 254 -2.66 -9.50 -25.91
C ILE A 254 -1.81 -8.62 -24.98
N LEU A 255 -0.93 -9.21 -24.16
CA LEU A 255 -0.07 -8.42 -23.28
C LEU A 255 0.83 -7.46 -24.09
N ARG A 256 1.37 -7.93 -25.22
CA ARG A 256 2.13 -7.10 -26.16
C ARG A 256 1.29 -5.99 -26.76
N SER A 257 0.05 -6.26 -27.17
CA SER A 257 -0.81 -5.23 -27.77
C SER A 257 -1.12 -4.11 -26.79
N ILE A 258 -1.41 -4.42 -25.52
CA ILE A 258 -1.69 -3.41 -24.48
C ILE A 258 -0.45 -2.54 -24.21
N VAL A 259 0.75 -3.14 -24.18
CA VAL A 259 2.00 -2.36 -24.07
C VAL A 259 2.24 -1.51 -25.32
N GLN A 260 1.99 -2.04 -26.52
CA GLN A 260 2.15 -1.28 -27.76
C GLN A 260 1.17 -0.09 -27.83
N GLU A 261 -0.07 -0.26 -27.40
CA GLU A 261 -1.06 0.82 -27.29
C GLU A 261 -0.53 1.97 -26.41
N ARG A 262 0.16 1.66 -25.31
CA ARG A 262 0.81 2.70 -24.49
C ARG A 262 1.87 3.47 -25.27
N LEU A 263 2.75 2.74 -25.94
CA LEU A 263 3.90 3.33 -26.63
C LEU A 263 3.43 4.19 -27.80
N ASN A 264 2.38 3.76 -28.51
CA ASN A 264 1.76 4.53 -29.58
C ASN A 264 1.18 5.84 -29.01
N ARG A 265 0.37 5.79 -27.95
CA ARG A 265 -0.17 7.02 -27.31
C ARG A 265 0.92 7.97 -26.83
N CYS A 266 1.99 7.44 -26.24
CA CYS A 266 3.13 8.24 -25.83
C CYS A 266 3.80 8.93 -27.02
N THR A 267 3.93 8.22 -28.14
CA THR A 267 4.48 8.77 -29.39
C THR A 267 3.57 9.86 -29.97
N ASP A 268 2.26 9.63 -30.00
CA ASP A 268 1.28 10.60 -30.49
C ASP A 268 1.25 11.87 -29.61
N GLU A 269 1.27 11.69 -28.29
CA GLU A 269 1.36 12.81 -27.33
C GLU A 269 2.64 13.63 -27.56
N LEU A 270 3.80 12.98 -27.70
CA LEU A 270 5.08 13.67 -27.96
C LEU A 270 5.12 14.35 -29.33
N ALA A 271 4.45 13.81 -30.35
CA ALA A 271 4.33 14.46 -31.64
C ALA A 271 3.45 15.71 -31.59
N SER A 272 2.46 15.76 -30.69
CA SER A 272 1.57 16.91 -30.54
C SER A 272 2.27 18.13 -29.91
N ILE A 273 3.16 17.92 -28.93
CA ILE A 273 3.79 19.00 -28.17
C ILE A 273 4.82 19.82 -28.96
N THR A 274 5.27 19.34 -30.13
CA THR A 274 6.28 20.04 -30.95
C THR A 274 5.70 21.22 -31.71
N HIS A 275 4.38 21.22 -31.96
CA HIS A 275 3.72 22.19 -32.85
C HIS A 275 2.56 22.93 -32.19
N ASP A 276 2.13 22.51 -31.01
CA ASP A 276 1.01 23.13 -30.28
C ASP A 276 1.45 23.50 -28.85
N PRO A 277 1.50 24.81 -28.51
CA PRO A 277 1.89 25.24 -27.17
C PRO A 277 0.87 24.82 -26.12
N VAL A 278 -0.40 24.70 -26.48
CA VAL A 278 -1.46 24.23 -25.57
C VAL A 278 -1.25 22.76 -25.27
N ALA A 279 -0.96 21.93 -26.29
CA ALA A 279 -0.63 20.52 -26.09
C ALA A 279 0.61 20.34 -25.20
N LEU A 280 1.65 21.16 -25.39
CA LEU A 280 2.84 21.17 -24.52
C LEU A 280 2.48 21.49 -23.06
N THR A 281 1.64 22.50 -22.83
CA THR A 281 1.19 22.87 -21.49
C THR A 281 0.33 21.79 -20.84
N MET A 282 -0.57 21.15 -21.60
CA MET A 282 -1.35 20.00 -21.10
C MET A 282 -0.46 18.80 -20.75
N TRP A 283 0.48 18.45 -21.63
CA TRP A 283 1.42 17.34 -21.40
C TRP A 283 2.31 17.59 -20.18
N ARG A 284 2.81 18.84 -20.04
CA ARG A 284 3.57 19.30 -18.88
C ARG A 284 2.75 19.13 -17.59
N HIS A 285 1.51 19.63 -17.56
CA HIS A 285 0.66 19.46 -16.39
C HIS A 285 0.40 17.97 -16.08
N LYS A 286 0.10 17.16 -17.09
CA LYS A 286 -0.17 15.72 -16.93
C LYS A 286 1.00 14.97 -16.28
N HIS A 287 2.24 15.25 -16.69
CA HIS A 287 3.41 14.48 -16.26
C HIS A 287 4.25 15.15 -15.16
N PHE A 288 4.19 16.47 -15.03
CA PHE A 288 5.08 17.25 -14.17
C PHE A 288 4.37 18.16 -13.16
N ALA A 289 3.03 18.22 -13.11
CA ALA A 289 2.31 19.09 -12.16
C ALA A 289 2.67 18.83 -10.68
N ARG A 290 3.03 17.61 -10.29
CA ARG A 290 3.45 17.30 -8.91
C ARG A 290 4.80 17.92 -8.51
N GLN A 291 5.60 18.35 -9.47
CA GLN A 291 6.85 19.08 -9.23
C GLN A 291 6.60 20.58 -9.06
N GLU A 292 5.39 21.07 -9.30
CA GLU A 292 4.99 22.48 -9.22
C GLU A 292 4.75 23.00 -7.78
N ASN A 293 5.36 22.39 -6.75
CA ASN A 293 5.15 22.80 -5.36
C ASN A 293 5.31 24.33 -5.15
N THR A 294 4.33 24.88 -4.44
CA THR A 294 3.97 26.29 -4.30
C THR A 294 4.44 26.90 -2.98
N ASP A 295 5.71 26.74 -2.60
CA ASP A 295 6.24 27.56 -1.50
C ASP A 295 7.75 27.73 -1.52
N GLY A 296 8.19 28.99 -1.33
CA GLY A 296 9.59 29.41 -1.24
C GLY A 296 10.22 29.91 -2.55
N SER A 297 11.11 30.91 -2.44
CA SER A 297 11.92 31.48 -3.53
C SER A 297 12.61 30.37 -4.33
N LYS A 298 12.07 30.06 -5.52
CA LYS A 298 12.57 28.95 -6.33
C LYS A 298 13.99 29.25 -6.79
N PRO A 299 14.93 28.29 -6.71
CA PRO A 299 16.29 28.47 -7.20
C PRO A 299 16.27 28.90 -8.66
N GLN A 300 16.92 30.02 -8.94
CA GLN A 300 17.09 30.53 -10.29
C GLN A 300 18.55 30.39 -10.71
N ASP A 301 18.75 30.09 -11.97
CA ASP A 301 20.03 30.14 -12.64
C ASP A 301 19.93 31.16 -13.77
N TYR A 302 20.74 32.23 -13.69
CA TYR A 302 20.71 33.36 -14.63
C TYR A 302 19.31 33.95 -14.92
N GLY A 303 18.44 34.03 -13.89
CA GLY A 303 17.10 34.63 -14.00
C GLY A 303 16.00 33.69 -14.48
N LEU A 304 16.30 32.39 -14.72
CA LEU A 304 15.30 31.37 -15.04
C LEU A 304 15.25 30.29 -13.94
N PRO A 305 14.09 29.66 -13.70
CA PRO A 305 14.00 28.52 -12.78
C PRO A 305 14.96 27.39 -13.16
N ILE A 306 15.57 26.73 -12.18
CA ILE A 306 16.35 25.50 -12.40
C ILE A 306 15.44 24.33 -12.83
N ASP A 307 14.21 24.29 -12.30
CA ASP A 307 13.22 23.28 -12.65
C ASP A 307 12.75 23.44 -14.11
N PHE A 308 12.94 22.39 -14.93
CA PHE A 308 12.60 22.42 -16.35
C PHE A 308 11.09 22.55 -16.60
N GLY A 309 10.25 22.01 -15.71
CA GLY A 309 8.79 22.14 -15.80
C GLY A 309 8.37 23.60 -15.67
N LEU A 310 8.82 24.27 -14.62
CA LEU A 310 8.52 25.69 -14.40
C LEU A 310 9.19 26.60 -15.44
N ARG A 311 10.41 26.28 -15.88
CA ARG A 311 11.07 27.03 -16.94
C ARG A 311 10.25 26.99 -18.23
N THR A 312 9.77 25.80 -18.62
CA THR A 312 8.89 25.62 -19.77
C THR A 312 7.59 26.41 -19.60
N GLN A 313 6.98 26.40 -18.40
CA GLN A 313 5.79 27.20 -18.09
C GLN A 313 5.99 28.68 -18.37
N ILE A 314 7.05 29.28 -17.83
CA ILE A 314 7.30 30.72 -17.97
C ILE A 314 7.56 31.05 -19.44
N LEU A 315 8.38 30.26 -20.13
CA LEU A 315 8.73 30.52 -21.52
C LEU A 315 7.53 30.38 -22.45
N VAL A 316 6.66 29.40 -22.24
CA VAL A 316 5.48 29.15 -23.10
C VAL A 316 4.30 30.01 -22.66
N ASP A 317 3.83 29.85 -21.42
CA ASP A 317 2.54 30.41 -20.98
C ASP A 317 2.63 31.93 -20.70
N GLN A 318 3.79 32.43 -20.24
CA GLN A 318 3.95 33.85 -19.89
C GLN A 318 4.66 34.66 -20.98
N ALA A 319 5.69 34.09 -21.59
CA ALA A 319 6.51 34.77 -22.59
C ALA A 319 6.13 34.44 -24.05
N GLY A 320 5.32 33.41 -24.29
CA GLY A 320 4.80 33.07 -25.62
C GLY A 320 5.83 32.44 -26.57
N TYR A 321 6.94 31.90 -26.08
CA TYR A 321 7.93 31.23 -26.92
C TYR A 321 7.44 29.88 -27.42
N MET A 322 7.73 29.58 -28.69
CA MET A 322 7.55 28.26 -29.27
C MET A 322 8.84 27.42 -29.24
N PRO A 323 8.75 26.07 -29.16
CA PRO A 323 9.94 25.21 -29.12
C PRO A 323 10.97 25.46 -30.25
N PRO A 324 10.57 25.68 -31.52
CA PRO A 324 11.53 25.94 -32.60
C PRO A 324 12.25 27.30 -32.51
N GLU A 325 11.70 28.24 -31.74
CA GLU A 325 12.15 29.64 -31.71
C GLU A 325 13.13 29.91 -30.56
N CYS A 326 13.15 29.05 -29.54
CA CYS A 326 13.94 29.23 -28.33
C CYS A 326 14.74 27.97 -27.98
N SER A 327 16.07 28.03 -28.14
CA SER A 327 16.98 26.92 -27.83
C SER A 327 16.94 26.49 -26.34
N ILE A 328 16.70 27.44 -25.44
CA ILE A 328 16.56 27.18 -24.00
C ILE A 328 15.28 26.37 -23.73
N LEU A 329 14.18 26.73 -24.38
CA LEU A 329 12.91 26.00 -24.29
C LEU A 329 13.07 24.59 -24.88
N ALA A 330 13.65 24.46 -26.07
CA ALA A 330 13.91 23.16 -26.70
C ALA A 330 14.76 22.24 -25.80
N THR A 331 15.80 22.78 -25.16
CA THR A 331 16.63 22.02 -24.22
C THR A 331 15.82 21.55 -23.00
N SER A 332 14.96 22.41 -22.46
CA SER A 332 14.11 22.10 -21.30
C SER A 332 13.11 21.00 -21.63
N ILE A 333 12.45 21.10 -22.80
CA ILE A 333 11.53 20.08 -23.31
C ILE A 333 12.25 18.76 -23.51
N ASN A 334 13.42 18.74 -24.16
CA ASN A 334 14.18 17.50 -24.38
C ASN A 334 14.52 16.80 -23.05
N ARG A 335 14.93 17.56 -22.01
CA ARG A 335 15.18 16.99 -20.67
C ARG A 335 13.92 16.43 -20.02
N MET A 336 12.79 17.12 -20.16
CA MET A 336 11.51 16.61 -19.66
C MET A 336 11.09 15.34 -20.41
N VAL A 337 11.21 15.32 -21.74
CA VAL A 337 10.89 14.14 -22.57
C VAL A 337 11.81 12.97 -22.23
N GLU A 338 13.12 13.17 -22.12
CA GLU A 338 14.08 12.15 -21.65
C GLU A 338 13.65 11.57 -20.30
N THR A 339 13.28 12.44 -19.35
CA THR A 339 12.81 12.04 -18.02
C THR A 339 11.52 11.22 -18.10
N ASN A 340 10.57 11.64 -18.93
CA ASN A 340 9.30 10.94 -19.13
C ASN A 340 9.52 9.55 -19.78
N LEU A 341 10.32 9.47 -20.84
CA LEU A 341 10.62 8.22 -21.53
C LEU A 341 11.39 7.25 -20.62
N GLN A 342 12.29 7.76 -19.78
CA GLN A 342 12.94 6.97 -18.74
C GLN A 342 11.91 6.39 -17.76
N ASP A 343 10.95 7.20 -17.30
CA ASP A 343 9.88 6.74 -16.41
C ASP A 343 9.00 5.67 -17.09
N VAL A 344 8.62 5.87 -18.35
CA VAL A 344 7.86 4.88 -19.15
C VAL A 344 8.62 3.57 -19.30
N ARG A 345 9.94 3.64 -19.48
CA ARG A 345 10.84 2.48 -19.59
C ARG A 345 10.98 1.73 -18.26
N GLU A 346 11.11 2.43 -17.15
CA GLU A 346 11.27 1.83 -15.82
C GLU A 346 9.95 1.29 -15.24
N HIS A 347 8.88 2.04 -15.45
CA HIS A 347 7.55 1.83 -14.90
C HIS A 347 6.53 1.61 -16.01
N THR A 348 6.82 0.73 -16.96
CA THR A 348 5.87 0.44 -18.05
C THR A 348 4.50 0.11 -17.46
N LYS A 349 3.57 1.04 -17.65
CA LYS A 349 2.20 1.00 -17.16
C LYS A 349 1.28 0.95 -18.36
N ALA A 350 0.67 -0.21 -18.56
CA ALA A 350 -0.09 -0.48 -19.76
C ALA A 350 -1.53 0.07 -19.58
N PRO A 351 -2.08 0.85 -20.53
CA PRO A 351 -3.42 1.40 -20.43
C PRO A 351 -4.46 0.30 -20.25
N CYS A 352 -5.31 0.44 -19.25
CA CYS A 352 -6.44 -0.44 -19.07
C CYS A 352 -7.65 0.40 -18.62
N PRO A 353 -8.39 0.98 -19.59
CA PRO A 353 -9.44 1.96 -19.30
C PRO A 353 -10.55 1.44 -18.39
N SER A 354 -10.83 0.14 -18.45
CA SER A 354 -11.79 -0.55 -17.56
C SER A 354 -11.13 -1.07 -16.28
N SER A 355 -10.15 -0.35 -15.73
CA SER A 355 -9.50 -0.72 -14.47
C SER A 355 -9.35 0.45 -13.51
N THR A 356 -9.24 0.15 -12.21
CA THR A 356 -9.07 1.14 -11.15
C THR A 356 -8.36 0.55 -9.92
N HIS A 357 -7.92 1.40 -9.00
CA HIS A 357 -7.51 1.00 -7.65
C HIS A 357 -8.52 1.47 -6.64
N VAL A 358 -9.06 0.54 -5.85
CA VAL A 358 -10.16 0.80 -4.93
C VAL A 358 -9.86 0.17 -3.57
N VAL A 359 -10.26 0.85 -2.48
CA VAL A 359 -10.10 0.31 -1.13
C VAL A 359 -11.13 -0.80 -0.89
N GLY A 360 -10.71 -1.90 -0.27
CA GLY A 360 -11.60 -3.02 0.04
C GLY A 360 -12.30 -2.88 1.39
N ILE A 361 -13.55 -3.34 1.44
CA ILE A 361 -14.32 -3.55 2.67
C ILE A 361 -15.05 -4.89 2.61
N ALA A 362 -15.38 -5.44 3.77
CA ALA A 362 -16.16 -6.67 3.88
C ALA A 362 -17.68 -6.40 3.83
N ASP A 363 -18.42 -7.33 3.21
CA ASP A 363 -19.87 -7.32 3.15
C ASP A 363 -20.53 -7.62 4.51
N HIS A 364 -20.94 -6.56 5.23
CA HIS A 364 -21.69 -6.74 6.48
C HIS A 364 -23.11 -7.28 6.30
N THR A 365 -23.68 -7.19 5.09
CA THR A 365 -25.04 -7.67 4.82
C THR A 365 -25.07 -9.18 4.63
N GLY A 366 -23.92 -9.77 4.28
CA GLY A 366 -23.79 -11.18 3.95
C GLY A 366 -24.71 -11.57 2.80
N LEU A 367 -24.79 -10.75 1.74
CA LEU A 367 -25.63 -10.98 0.56
C LEU A 367 -24.83 -11.36 -0.68
N LEU A 368 -23.53 -11.07 -0.71
CA LEU A 368 -22.64 -11.48 -1.80
C LEU A 368 -22.23 -12.94 -1.62
N GLU A 369 -22.45 -13.78 -2.62
CA GLU A 369 -21.97 -15.17 -2.59
C GLU A 369 -20.45 -15.25 -2.71
N PRO A 370 -19.82 -16.39 -2.35
CA PRO A 370 -18.41 -16.63 -2.70
C PRO A 370 -18.18 -16.37 -4.20
N GLY A 371 -17.08 -15.72 -4.54
CA GLY A 371 -16.76 -15.30 -5.92
C GLY A 371 -17.56 -14.09 -6.43
N GLU A 372 -18.40 -13.46 -5.60
CA GLU A 372 -19.07 -12.20 -5.91
C GLU A 372 -18.43 -11.00 -5.20
N VAL A 373 -18.36 -9.88 -5.90
CA VAL A 373 -17.98 -8.56 -5.38
C VAL A 373 -19.01 -7.51 -5.79
N HIS A 374 -19.09 -6.42 -5.06
CA HIS A 374 -19.90 -5.25 -5.43
C HIS A 374 -19.04 -4.00 -5.51
N LEU A 375 -19.16 -3.25 -6.60
CA LEU A 375 -18.45 -1.99 -6.82
C LEU A 375 -19.37 -0.99 -7.51
N THR A 376 -19.74 0.06 -6.78
CA THR A 376 -20.53 1.19 -7.30
C THR A 376 -19.64 2.42 -7.38
N LEU A 377 -19.69 3.13 -8.51
CA LEU A 377 -18.90 4.34 -8.72
C LEU A 377 -19.69 5.60 -8.34
N SER A 378 -19.04 6.60 -7.75
CA SER A 378 -19.64 7.93 -7.58
C SER A 378 -19.68 8.75 -8.87
N GLN A 379 -18.78 8.44 -9.81
CA GLN A 379 -18.67 9.05 -11.13
C GLN A 379 -18.10 8.02 -12.13
N SER A 380 -18.34 8.22 -13.42
CA SER A 380 -17.68 7.42 -14.45
C SER A 380 -16.16 7.47 -14.33
N LEU A 381 -15.49 6.35 -14.62
CA LEU A 381 -14.06 6.37 -14.89
C LEU A 381 -13.83 7.06 -16.23
N SER A 382 -13.02 8.11 -16.22
CA SER A 382 -12.69 8.88 -17.42
C SER A 382 -11.19 8.83 -17.75
N HIS A 383 -10.88 8.95 -19.04
CA HIS A 383 -9.54 9.16 -19.55
C HIS A 383 -9.51 10.45 -20.36
N GLY A 384 -9.04 11.54 -19.75
CA GLY A 384 -9.27 12.87 -20.31
C GLY A 384 -10.76 13.24 -20.20
N ASP A 385 -11.35 13.70 -21.29
CA ASP A 385 -12.77 14.09 -21.36
C ASP A 385 -13.71 12.93 -21.74
N GLU A 386 -13.18 11.73 -21.98
CA GLU A 386 -13.97 10.57 -22.39
C GLU A 386 -14.25 9.62 -21.22
N ASP A 387 -15.55 9.36 -20.99
CA ASP A 387 -16.02 8.32 -20.08
C ASP A 387 -15.73 6.93 -20.67
N VAL A 388 -14.89 6.16 -19.98
CA VAL A 388 -14.43 4.83 -20.43
C VAL A 388 -15.07 3.68 -19.66
N CYS A 389 -15.55 3.89 -18.43
CA CYS A 389 -16.30 2.88 -17.71
C CYS A 389 -17.21 3.52 -16.65
N SER A 390 -18.52 3.39 -16.81
CA SER A 390 -19.52 3.89 -15.85
C SER A 390 -20.02 2.82 -14.87
N MET A 391 -19.77 1.54 -15.14
CA MET A 391 -20.28 0.44 -14.32
C MET A 391 -19.45 -0.84 -14.44
N PHE A 392 -19.23 -1.49 -13.29
CA PHE A 392 -18.63 -2.83 -13.18
C PHE A 392 -19.67 -3.94 -13.02
N ALA A 393 -20.85 -3.64 -12.47
CA ALA A 393 -21.90 -4.62 -12.24
C ALA A 393 -22.26 -5.38 -13.53
N GLY A 394 -22.43 -6.70 -13.40
CA GLY A 394 -22.70 -7.62 -14.51
C GLY A 394 -21.44 -8.14 -15.22
N LYS A 395 -20.26 -7.58 -14.95
CA LYS A 395 -18.99 -7.98 -15.59
C LYS A 395 -18.22 -8.99 -14.75
N GLU A 396 -17.39 -9.78 -15.42
CA GLU A 396 -16.29 -10.51 -14.80
C GLU A 396 -15.12 -9.55 -14.58
N VAL A 397 -14.47 -9.64 -13.42
CA VAL A 397 -13.39 -8.73 -13.06
C VAL A 397 -12.20 -9.48 -12.48
N LEU A 398 -11.00 -9.03 -12.81
CA LEU A 398 -9.76 -9.41 -12.12
C LEU A 398 -9.58 -8.50 -10.91
N VAL A 399 -9.27 -9.09 -9.76
CA VAL A 399 -8.93 -8.39 -8.52
C VAL A 399 -7.54 -8.83 -8.09
N ALA A 400 -6.65 -7.87 -7.83
CA ALA A 400 -5.28 -8.14 -7.39
C ALA A 400 -4.83 -7.10 -6.36
N ARG A 401 -3.89 -7.49 -5.48
CA ARG A 401 -3.24 -6.57 -4.54
C ARG A 401 -1.75 -6.50 -4.83
N HIS A 402 -1.19 -5.31 -4.95
CA HIS A 402 0.25 -5.13 -5.18
C HIS A 402 1.02 -5.14 -3.84
N PRO A 403 2.21 -5.76 -3.75
CA PRO A 403 2.93 -6.54 -4.79
C PRO A 403 2.33 -7.93 -5.02
N THR A 404 2.53 -8.51 -6.20
CA THR A 404 2.06 -9.86 -6.56
C THR A 404 3.23 -10.76 -6.94
N LEU A 405 3.21 -12.03 -6.51
CA LEU A 405 4.26 -13.01 -6.80
C LEU A 405 3.71 -14.34 -7.34
N ARG A 406 2.60 -14.80 -6.78
CA ARG A 406 1.99 -16.10 -7.04
C ARG A 406 0.90 -15.98 -8.09
N GLY A 407 0.61 -17.11 -8.72
CA GLY A 407 -0.53 -17.25 -9.61
C GLY A 407 -1.88 -16.88 -9.00
N SER A 408 -2.05 -17.16 -7.71
CA SER A 408 -3.30 -16.92 -6.97
C SER A 408 -3.45 -15.49 -6.44
N ASP A 409 -2.41 -14.66 -6.51
CA ASP A 409 -2.46 -13.27 -6.04
C ASP A 409 -3.31 -12.34 -6.92
N MET A 410 -3.90 -12.90 -7.97
CA MET A 410 -4.93 -12.31 -8.79
C MET A 410 -6.07 -13.32 -8.90
N GLN A 411 -7.29 -12.84 -8.68
CA GLN A 411 -8.50 -13.65 -8.73
C GLN A 411 -9.51 -13.03 -9.70
N LYS A 412 -10.07 -13.85 -10.58
CA LYS A 412 -11.23 -13.57 -11.40
C LYS A 412 -12.49 -13.87 -10.60
N VAL A 413 -13.36 -12.88 -10.51
CA VAL A 413 -14.62 -12.90 -9.75
C VAL A 413 -15.73 -12.21 -10.55
N ARG A 414 -16.98 -12.34 -10.10
CA ARG A 414 -18.12 -11.66 -10.72
C ARG A 414 -18.47 -10.38 -9.95
N CYS A 415 -18.56 -9.25 -10.65
CA CYS A 415 -19.09 -8.04 -10.05
C CYS A 415 -20.62 -8.01 -10.18
N VAL A 416 -21.33 -7.95 -9.07
CA VAL A 416 -22.80 -7.98 -9.00
C VAL A 416 -23.35 -6.73 -8.34
N PHE A 417 -24.53 -6.31 -8.77
CA PHE A 417 -25.27 -5.24 -8.11
C PHE A 417 -26.14 -5.82 -6.99
N ARG A 418 -26.03 -5.26 -5.78
CA ARG A 418 -26.90 -5.51 -4.65
C ARG A 418 -27.43 -4.16 -4.16
N PRO A 419 -28.76 -3.97 -4.00
CA PRO A 419 -29.31 -2.70 -3.54
C PRO A 419 -28.83 -2.27 -2.15
N GLU A 420 -28.59 -3.23 -1.26
CA GLU A 420 -28.30 -3.00 0.16
C GLU A 420 -26.94 -2.31 0.39
N PRO A 421 -25.83 -2.70 -0.25
CA PRO A 421 -24.57 -1.95 -0.20
C PRO A 421 -24.46 -0.84 -1.26
N ALA A 422 -25.51 -0.52 -2.03
CA ALA A 422 -25.40 0.42 -3.17
C ALA A 422 -25.03 1.86 -2.75
N HIS A 423 -25.24 2.23 -1.49
CA HIS A 423 -24.78 3.51 -0.93
C HIS A 423 -23.27 3.56 -0.71
N LEU A 424 -22.59 2.41 -0.68
CA LEU A 424 -21.15 2.28 -0.51
C LEU A 424 -20.42 2.47 -1.85
N LYS A 425 -20.31 3.73 -2.26
CA LYS A 425 -19.63 4.16 -3.49
C LYS A 425 -18.11 4.23 -3.31
N ASP A 426 -17.37 4.00 -4.40
CA ASP A 426 -15.90 4.10 -4.48
C ASP A 426 -15.14 3.20 -3.50
N VAL A 427 -15.74 2.06 -3.15
CA VAL A 427 -15.17 0.97 -2.37
C VAL A 427 -15.54 -0.35 -3.04
N ILE A 428 -14.70 -1.38 -2.93
CA ILE A 428 -15.05 -2.73 -3.35
C ILE A 428 -15.53 -3.51 -2.13
N VAL A 429 -16.79 -3.95 -2.18
CA VAL A 429 -17.40 -4.78 -1.15
C VAL A 429 -17.17 -6.24 -1.52
N MET A 430 -16.49 -6.97 -0.64
CA MET A 430 -16.14 -8.38 -0.84
C MET A 430 -16.97 -9.28 0.06
N SER A 431 -17.37 -10.44 -0.45
CA SER A 431 -18.17 -11.40 0.29
C SER A 431 -17.57 -11.80 1.64
N THR A 432 -18.42 -11.89 2.67
CA THR A 432 -18.11 -12.52 3.96
C THR A 432 -18.61 -13.96 4.05
N ARG A 433 -19.06 -14.52 2.94
CA ARG A 433 -19.48 -15.91 2.79
C ARG A 433 -18.33 -16.73 2.21
N GLY A 434 -18.36 -18.03 2.47
CA GLY A 434 -17.35 -18.97 1.99
C GLY A 434 -16.40 -19.41 3.09
N CYS A 435 -15.22 -19.86 2.68
CA CYS A 435 -14.18 -20.40 3.53
C CYS A 435 -13.00 -19.44 3.71
N VAL A 436 -12.69 -18.61 2.71
CA VAL A 436 -11.53 -17.70 2.75
C VAL A 436 -11.93 -16.33 2.20
N PRO A 437 -11.68 -15.22 2.92
CA PRO A 437 -12.01 -13.90 2.42
C PRO A 437 -11.16 -13.57 1.19
N LEU A 438 -11.78 -12.92 0.19
CA LEU A 438 -11.12 -12.59 -1.06
C LEU A 438 -9.84 -11.78 -0.84
N ALA A 439 -9.84 -10.84 0.11
CA ALA A 439 -8.64 -10.07 0.46
C ALA A 439 -7.45 -10.95 0.87
N SER A 440 -7.66 -11.99 1.69
CA SER A 440 -6.60 -12.91 2.11
C SER A 440 -6.04 -13.73 0.95
N LYS A 441 -6.86 -14.05 -0.07
CA LYS A 441 -6.41 -14.72 -1.30
C LYS A 441 -5.39 -13.86 -2.08
N LEU A 442 -5.42 -12.54 -1.89
CA LEU A 442 -4.63 -11.56 -2.61
C LEU A 442 -3.44 -11.11 -1.76
N GLN A 443 -2.40 -11.95 -1.71
CA GLN A 443 -1.18 -11.70 -0.92
C GLN A 443 -1.39 -11.62 0.60
N GLY A 444 -2.41 -12.28 1.15
CA GLY A 444 -2.73 -12.19 2.58
C GLY A 444 -3.20 -10.79 2.98
N GLY A 445 -3.95 -10.11 2.10
CA GLY A 445 -4.52 -8.81 2.38
C GLY A 445 -5.67 -8.85 3.39
N ASP A 446 -6.06 -7.68 3.88
CA ASP A 446 -7.18 -7.50 4.80
C ASP A 446 -8.02 -6.27 4.41
N TYR A 447 -8.89 -5.80 5.31
CA TYR A 447 -9.73 -4.63 5.10
C TYR A 447 -9.32 -3.44 5.99
N ASP A 448 -8.06 -3.34 6.40
CA ASP A 448 -7.55 -2.28 7.28
C ASP A 448 -7.06 -1.00 6.54
N GLY A 449 -7.22 -1.03 5.21
CA GLY A 449 -6.88 0.03 4.27
C GLY A 449 -6.25 -0.44 2.97
N ASP A 450 -6.21 -1.76 2.75
CA ASP A 450 -5.69 -2.34 1.51
C ASP A 450 -6.46 -1.87 0.28
N LYS A 451 -5.70 -1.65 -0.79
CA LYS A 451 -6.22 -1.25 -2.10
C LYS A 451 -6.03 -2.37 -3.10
N PHE A 452 -7.09 -2.63 -3.84
CA PHE A 452 -7.15 -3.67 -4.84
C PHE A 452 -7.22 -3.05 -6.21
N TRP A 453 -6.40 -3.55 -7.12
CA TRP A 453 -6.57 -3.32 -8.55
C TRP A 453 -7.76 -4.14 -9.03
N VAL A 454 -8.73 -3.49 -9.66
CA VAL A 454 -9.91 -4.13 -10.25
C VAL A 454 -9.91 -3.85 -11.74
N CYS A 455 -10.12 -4.87 -12.57
CA CYS A 455 -10.09 -4.75 -14.02
C CYS A 455 -11.19 -5.57 -14.69
N ALA A 456 -11.94 -4.93 -15.59
CA ALA A 456 -13.01 -5.53 -16.38
C ALA A 456 -12.69 -5.60 -17.88
N ASP A 457 -11.43 -5.44 -18.28
CA ASP A 457 -11.02 -5.55 -19.69
C ASP A 457 -11.19 -7.00 -20.17
N GLU A 458 -12.11 -7.24 -21.11
CA GLU A 458 -12.43 -8.57 -21.64
C GLU A 458 -11.22 -9.26 -22.28
N ARG A 459 -10.26 -8.50 -22.83
CA ARG A 459 -9.03 -9.07 -23.39
C ARG A 459 -8.19 -9.77 -22.31
N LEU A 460 -8.29 -9.33 -21.06
CA LEU A 460 -7.60 -9.90 -19.91
C LEU A 460 -8.50 -10.88 -19.15
N THR A 461 -9.73 -10.50 -18.87
CA THR A 461 -10.64 -11.30 -18.03
C THR A 461 -11.10 -12.58 -18.72
N ALA A 462 -11.44 -12.55 -20.02
CA ALA A 462 -11.97 -13.73 -20.72
C ALA A 462 -11.02 -14.94 -20.72
N PRO A 463 -9.72 -14.81 -21.07
CA PRO A 463 -8.80 -15.95 -21.07
C PRO A 463 -8.25 -16.33 -19.68
N PHE A 464 -8.41 -15.48 -18.67
CA PHE A 464 -7.84 -15.70 -17.34
C PHE A 464 -8.58 -16.78 -16.55
N ARG A 465 -7.83 -17.66 -15.88
CA ARG A 465 -8.33 -18.68 -14.96
C ARG A 465 -7.69 -18.54 -13.59
N ASN A 466 -8.44 -18.81 -12.52
CA ASN A 466 -7.94 -18.75 -11.15
C ASN A 466 -6.96 -19.88 -10.87
N ALA A 467 -5.97 -19.56 -10.04
CA ALA A 467 -5.05 -20.55 -9.48
C ALA A 467 -5.41 -20.83 -8.01
N PRO A 468 -5.08 -22.03 -7.49
CA PRO A 468 -5.31 -22.37 -6.09
C PRO A 468 -4.43 -21.52 -5.17
N ILE A 469 -4.95 -21.26 -3.97
CA ILE A 469 -4.16 -20.69 -2.87
C ILE A 469 -3.34 -21.83 -2.29
N LEU A 470 -2.03 -21.65 -2.22
CA LEU A 470 -1.13 -22.68 -1.68
C LEU A 470 -0.99 -22.52 -0.19
N GLN A 471 -1.11 -23.63 0.54
CA GLN A 471 -0.85 -23.70 1.98
C GLN A 471 0.52 -23.12 2.32
N GLN A 472 0.54 -22.24 3.33
CA GLN A 472 1.78 -21.68 3.85
C GLN A 472 2.50 -22.71 4.74
N ALA A 473 3.77 -22.99 4.47
CA ALA A 473 4.58 -23.84 5.32
C ALA A 473 4.95 -23.12 6.64
N GLY A 474 5.20 -23.93 7.68
CA GLY A 474 5.63 -23.42 8.99
C GLY A 474 6.98 -22.70 8.94
N ILE A 475 7.25 -21.85 9.94
CA ILE A 475 8.47 -21.04 10.01
C ILE A 475 9.74 -21.91 10.12
N GLU A 476 9.61 -23.10 10.70
CA GLU A 476 10.68 -24.05 10.92
C GLU A 476 11.24 -24.62 9.61
N GLU A 477 10.38 -24.79 8.60
CA GLU A 477 10.75 -25.28 7.26
C GLU A 477 11.80 -24.38 6.60
N TYR A 478 11.75 -23.08 6.91
CA TYR A 478 12.66 -22.06 6.40
C TYR A 478 13.84 -21.77 7.33
N GLY A 479 13.93 -22.44 8.49
CA GLY A 479 14.94 -22.14 9.51
C GLY A 479 14.76 -20.79 10.19
N ILE A 480 13.54 -20.23 10.19
CA ILE A 480 13.20 -19.00 10.91
C ILE A 480 13.05 -19.33 12.39
N LYS A 481 13.70 -18.54 13.25
CA LYS A 481 13.47 -18.61 14.70
C LYS A 481 12.45 -17.55 15.10
N GLN A 482 11.68 -17.80 16.14
CA GLN A 482 10.71 -16.84 16.67
C GLN A 482 11.01 -16.51 18.12
N ASP A 483 11.08 -15.22 18.43
CA ASP A 483 11.06 -14.72 19.80
C ASP A 483 9.62 -14.62 20.30
N LYS A 484 9.33 -15.34 21.38
CA LYS A 484 7.98 -15.45 21.96
C LYS A 484 7.83 -14.66 23.25
N THR A 485 8.82 -13.86 23.66
CA THR A 485 8.75 -13.08 24.89
C THR A 485 7.56 -12.13 24.86
N ILE A 486 6.73 -12.20 25.90
CA ILE A 486 5.59 -11.31 26.11
C ILE A 486 5.98 -10.15 27.04
N LEU A 487 5.15 -9.10 27.09
CA LEU A 487 5.42 -7.95 27.97
C LEU A 487 5.55 -8.35 29.44
N ARG A 488 4.77 -9.34 29.91
CA ARG A 488 4.84 -9.88 31.28
C ARG A 488 6.24 -10.36 31.65
N ASP A 489 6.93 -11.03 30.73
CA ASP A 489 8.25 -11.61 30.97
C ASP A 489 9.31 -10.54 31.24
N LEU A 490 9.06 -9.30 30.80
CA LEU A 490 9.97 -8.17 30.95
C LEU A 490 9.72 -7.38 32.25
N ALA A 491 8.67 -7.71 33.01
CA ALA A 491 8.21 -6.94 34.15
C ALA A 491 8.70 -7.51 35.51
N GLU A 492 9.98 -7.89 35.61
CA GLU A 492 10.58 -8.54 36.79
C GLU A 492 10.32 -7.77 38.11
N ASP A 493 10.53 -6.45 38.11
CA ASP A 493 10.38 -5.60 39.30
C ASP A 493 9.03 -4.87 39.37
N GLY A 494 8.04 -5.31 38.59
CA GLY A 494 6.70 -4.75 38.56
C GLY A 494 6.32 -4.08 37.24
N ILE A 495 5.02 -4.13 36.96
CA ILE A 495 4.40 -3.64 35.72
C ILE A 495 4.56 -2.12 35.64
N GLY A 496 5.12 -1.65 34.52
CA GLY A 496 5.33 -0.22 34.27
C GLY A 496 6.48 0.41 35.03
N SER A 497 7.31 -0.38 35.72
CA SER A 497 8.55 0.10 36.35
C SER A 497 9.57 0.57 35.30
N ALA A 498 10.55 1.37 35.73
CA ALA A 498 11.65 1.81 34.87
C ALA A 498 12.41 0.63 34.23
N ARG A 499 12.67 -0.43 35.01
CA ARG A 499 13.34 -1.64 34.50
C ARG A 499 12.49 -2.40 33.48
N HIS A 500 11.17 -2.49 33.70
CA HIS A 500 10.24 -3.07 32.73
C HIS A 500 10.28 -2.34 31.37
N VAL A 501 10.16 -1.02 31.41
CA VAL A 501 10.13 -0.19 30.20
C VAL A 501 11.48 -0.17 29.50
N GLN A 502 12.58 -0.10 30.25
CA GLN A 502 13.93 -0.20 29.68
C GLN A 502 14.17 -1.55 29.01
N ALA A 503 13.73 -2.66 29.62
CA ALA A 503 13.83 -3.99 29.03
C ALA A 503 13.00 -4.11 27.74
N TRP A 504 11.79 -3.54 27.73
CA TRP A 504 10.95 -3.52 26.54
C TRP A 504 11.56 -2.69 25.41
N LEU A 505 12.03 -1.46 25.69
CA LEU A 505 12.70 -0.62 24.69
C LEU A 505 14.00 -1.24 24.17
N ALA A 506 14.79 -1.87 25.04
CA ALA A 506 16.02 -2.56 24.64
C ALA A 506 15.72 -3.65 23.61
N LYS A 507 14.74 -4.50 23.91
CA LYS A 507 14.28 -5.57 23.02
C LYS A 507 13.72 -5.01 21.71
N ALA A 508 12.88 -3.99 21.79
CA ALA A 508 12.28 -3.33 20.64
C ALA A 508 13.33 -2.74 19.69
N PHE A 509 14.30 -2.00 20.21
CA PHE A 509 15.37 -1.40 19.41
C PHE A 509 16.30 -2.47 18.83
N GLU A 510 16.61 -3.53 19.57
CA GLU A 510 17.34 -4.67 19.03
C GLU A 510 16.63 -5.25 17.79
N PHE A 511 15.31 -5.46 17.86
CA PHE A 511 14.50 -5.91 16.71
C PHE A 511 14.47 -4.87 15.58
N GLY A 512 14.31 -3.59 15.90
CA GLY A 512 14.28 -2.51 14.92
C GLY A 512 15.57 -2.35 14.10
N PHE A 513 16.72 -2.76 14.66
CA PHE A 513 18.00 -2.75 13.95
C PHE A 513 18.27 -4.01 13.13
N ARG A 514 17.43 -5.05 13.22
CA ARG A 514 17.67 -6.28 12.47
C ARG A 514 17.47 -6.04 10.97
N PRO A 515 18.28 -6.68 10.11
CA PRO A 515 18.12 -6.55 8.67
C PRO A 515 16.74 -7.03 8.21
N ASN A 516 15.99 -6.17 7.54
CA ASN A 516 14.79 -6.57 6.82
C ASN A 516 15.18 -7.29 5.52
N LEU A 517 14.85 -8.58 5.41
CA LEU A 517 15.14 -9.42 4.24
C LEU A 517 14.01 -9.48 3.23
N LEU A 518 12.88 -8.83 3.49
CA LEU A 518 11.69 -8.89 2.62
C LEU A 518 12.05 -8.52 1.17
N GLY A 519 12.75 -7.41 0.97
CA GLY A 519 13.18 -6.97 -0.36
C GLY A 519 14.17 -7.93 -1.03
N THR A 520 15.12 -8.48 -0.26
CA THR A 520 16.08 -9.50 -0.74
C THR A 520 15.35 -10.76 -1.23
N ILE A 521 14.42 -11.28 -0.44
CA ILE A 521 13.66 -12.50 -0.76
C ILE A 521 12.70 -12.26 -1.92
N THR A 522 12.06 -11.09 -1.97
CA THR A 522 11.23 -10.66 -3.11
C THR A 522 12.03 -10.68 -4.41
N ASN A 523 13.20 -10.04 -4.41
CA ASN A 523 14.07 -10.00 -5.60
C ASN A 523 14.58 -11.39 -5.99
N TYR A 524 14.92 -12.22 -5.00
CA TYR A 524 15.31 -13.61 -5.23
C TYR A 524 14.19 -14.40 -5.93
N SER A 525 12.95 -14.26 -5.46
CA SER A 525 11.79 -14.91 -6.05
C SER A 525 11.58 -14.49 -7.50
N TYR A 526 11.65 -13.18 -7.80
CA TYR A 526 11.58 -12.67 -9.17
C TYR A 526 12.69 -13.21 -10.08
N SER A 527 13.93 -13.26 -9.58
CA SER A 527 15.05 -13.81 -10.36
C SER A 527 14.84 -15.29 -10.68
N LEU A 528 14.35 -16.07 -9.71
CA LEU A 528 14.05 -17.48 -9.92
C LEU A 528 12.92 -17.68 -10.92
N SER A 529 11.81 -16.95 -10.77
CA SER A 529 10.65 -17.07 -11.68
C SER A 529 11.01 -16.69 -13.10
N TYR A 530 11.89 -15.70 -13.27
CA TYR A 530 12.43 -15.32 -14.56
C TYR A 530 13.34 -16.41 -15.16
N ILE A 531 14.26 -16.97 -14.40
CA ILE A 531 15.16 -18.03 -14.88
C ILE A 531 14.38 -19.29 -15.25
N ASP A 532 13.42 -19.67 -14.42
CA ASP A 532 12.59 -20.86 -14.64
C ASP A 532 11.50 -20.66 -15.68
N GLN A 533 11.19 -19.40 -16.05
CA GLN A 533 10.03 -19.05 -16.86
C GLN A 533 8.74 -19.68 -16.30
N SER A 534 8.60 -19.71 -14.96
CA SER A 534 7.49 -20.36 -14.27
C SER A 534 7.29 -19.81 -12.87
N LEU A 535 6.02 -19.72 -12.43
CA LEU A 535 5.65 -19.38 -11.06
C LEU A 535 5.49 -20.61 -10.15
N TRP A 536 5.68 -21.82 -10.68
CA TRP A 536 5.27 -23.07 -10.02
C TRP A 536 6.42 -24.01 -9.69
N THR A 537 7.66 -23.67 -10.04
CA THR A 537 8.79 -24.55 -9.68
C THR A 537 8.91 -24.62 -8.16
N PRO A 538 9.32 -25.77 -7.58
CA PRO A 538 9.42 -25.91 -6.13
C PRO A 538 10.26 -24.81 -5.45
N ARG A 539 11.32 -24.34 -6.11
CA ARG A 539 12.17 -23.25 -5.60
C ARG A 539 11.51 -21.88 -5.65
N VAL A 540 10.70 -21.59 -6.67
CA VAL A 540 9.92 -20.35 -6.76
C VAL A 540 8.84 -20.36 -5.68
N VAL A 541 8.03 -21.41 -5.60
CA VAL A 541 6.98 -21.56 -4.57
C VAL A 541 7.57 -21.47 -3.16
N ALA A 542 8.70 -22.12 -2.89
CA ALA A 542 9.38 -22.03 -1.61
C ALA A 542 9.81 -20.59 -1.28
N SER A 543 10.38 -19.86 -2.25
CA SER A 543 10.77 -18.45 -2.05
C SER A 543 9.58 -17.53 -1.79
N GLN A 544 8.43 -17.80 -2.42
CA GLN A 544 7.18 -17.06 -2.21
C GLN A 544 6.57 -17.36 -0.84
N GLY A 545 6.58 -18.63 -0.40
CA GLY A 545 6.19 -18.99 0.96
C GLY A 545 7.02 -18.29 2.02
N LEU A 546 8.33 -18.21 1.81
CA LEU A 546 9.24 -17.45 2.67
C LEU A 546 8.95 -15.94 2.63
N HIS A 547 8.64 -15.37 1.46
CA HIS A 547 8.25 -13.96 1.33
C HIS A 547 7.07 -13.61 2.25
N ASP A 548 6.02 -14.43 2.21
CA ASP A 548 4.77 -14.14 2.92
C ASP A 548 4.96 -14.14 4.43
N LEU A 549 5.84 -15.02 4.96
CA LEU A 549 6.22 -15.00 6.37
C LEU A 549 7.03 -13.75 6.74
N MET A 550 7.79 -13.18 5.80
CA MET A 550 8.64 -12.02 6.06
C MET A 550 7.90 -10.69 6.07
N VAL A 551 6.69 -10.61 5.49
CA VAL A 551 5.87 -9.39 5.48
C VAL A 551 5.64 -8.85 6.90
N ASP A 552 5.36 -9.76 7.84
CA ASP A 552 5.09 -9.44 9.25
C ASP A 552 6.23 -9.85 10.21
N ALA A 553 7.45 -10.08 9.69
CA ALA A 553 8.57 -10.59 10.48
C ALA A 553 8.82 -9.84 11.80
N LEU A 554 8.83 -8.51 11.76
CA LEU A 554 9.06 -7.68 12.95
C LEU A 554 7.94 -7.83 13.99
N LYS A 555 6.67 -7.84 13.56
CA LYS A 555 5.50 -7.97 14.45
C LYS A 555 5.37 -9.38 15.02
N SER A 556 5.86 -10.38 14.29
CA SER A 556 5.83 -11.79 14.67
C SER A 556 7.05 -12.22 15.47
N GLY A 557 8.04 -11.34 15.66
CA GLY A 557 9.27 -11.64 16.40
C GLY A 557 10.21 -12.59 15.66
N TYR A 558 10.12 -12.65 14.33
CA TYR A 558 10.95 -13.53 13.52
C TYR A 558 12.40 -13.06 13.49
N ILE A 559 13.30 -14.03 13.65
CA ILE A 559 14.74 -13.86 13.64
C ILE A 559 15.27 -14.59 12.41
N TYR A 560 15.63 -13.82 11.39
CA TYR A 560 16.10 -14.35 10.13
C TYR A 560 17.20 -13.47 9.55
N SER A 561 18.35 -14.08 9.21
CA SER A 561 19.55 -13.39 8.75
C SER A 561 19.93 -13.83 7.35
N HIS A 562 20.75 -13.03 6.66
CA HIS A 562 21.32 -13.42 5.35
C HIS A 562 22.06 -14.77 5.43
N GLY A 563 22.73 -15.05 6.55
CA GLY A 563 23.38 -16.34 6.80
C GLY A 563 22.38 -17.48 6.89
N ALA A 564 21.30 -17.30 7.66
CA ALA A 564 20.22 -18.29 7.76
C ALA A 564 19.56 -18.55 6.39
N PHE A 565 19.29 -17.50 5.63
CA PHE A 565 18.72 -17.60 4.29
C PHE A 565 19.62 -18.39 3.33
N ASN A 566 20.91 -18.05 3.25
CA ASN A 566 21.83 -18.80 2.40
C ASN A 566 22.03 -20.25 2.84
N SER A 567 21.98 -20.53 4.15
CA SER A 567 21.99 -21.90 4.67
C SER A 567 20.76 -22.69 4.22
N TYR A 568 19.57 -22.11 4.34
CA TYR A 568 18.32 -22.71 3.86
C TYR A 568 18.38 -23.01 2.34
N LEU A 569 18.86 -22.06 1.54
CA LEU A 569 18.98 -22.28 0.09
C LEU A 569 19.93 -23.45 -0.21
N LYS A 570 21.07 -23.54 0.48
CA LYS A 570 22.02 -24.65 0.31
C LYS A 570 21.44 -26.00 0.72
N THR A 571 20.69 -26.08 1.82
CA THR A 571 20.08 -27.34 2.26
C THR A 571 19.02 -27.85 1.29
N LYS A 572 18.35 -26.95 0.57
CA LYS A 572 17.40 -27.28 -0.51
C LYS A 572 18.06 -27.43 -1.89
N SER A 573 19.38 -27.30 -1.99
CA SER A 573 20.12 -27.30 -3.26
C SER A 573 19.65 -26.22 -4.24
N PHE A 574 19.16 -25.09 -3.73
CA PHE A 574 18.79 -23.92 -4.51
C PHE A 574 20.00 -23.00 -4.71
N PRO A 575 20.07 -22.22 -5.82
CA PRO A 575 21.13 -21.24 -6.01
C PRO A 575 21.07 -20.21 -4.89
N THR A 576 22.21 -19.90 -4.28
CA THR A 576 22.27 -18.88 -3.21
C THR A 576 21.99 -17.49 -3.77
N TYR A 577 21.62 -16.55 -2.89
CA TYR A 577 21.29 -15.19 -3.30
C TYR A 577 22.42 -14.51 -4.09
N GLY A 578 23.68 -14.73 -3.69
CA GLY A 578 24.84 -14.16 -4.38
C GLY A 578 25.22 -14.87 -5.69
N GLN A 579 24.67 -16.06 -5.96
CA GLN A 579 24.90 -16.80 -7.20
C GLN A 579 23.89 -16.43 -8.30
N LEU A 580 22.72 -15.91 -7.92
CA LEU A 580 21.82 -15.32 -8.91
C LEU A 580 22.41 -13.97 -9.33
N GLY A 581 22.49 -13.75 -10.65
CA GLY A 581 23.04 -12.54 -11.28
C GLY A 581 22.37 -11.23 -10.85
N PRO A 582 22.76 -10.08 -11.43
CA PRO A 582 22.56 -8.77 -10.81
C PRO A 582 21.10 -8.51 -10.44
N ARG A 583 20.96 -7.76 -9.35
CA ARG A 583 19.70 -7.41 -8.67
C ARG A 583 18.75 -6.76 -9.67
N ARG A 584 17.45 -6.94 -9.43
CA ARG A 584 16.30 -6.37 -10.16
C ARG A 584 16.72 -5.08 -10.92
N PHE A 585 17.04 -5.24 -12.21
CA PHE A 585 17.34 -4.22 -13.22
C PHE A 585 18.64 -3.39 -13.11
N GLU A 586 19.71 -3.86 -12.48
CA GLU A 586 21.01 -3.17 -12.62
C GLU A 586 21.56 -3.19 -14.07
N HIS A 587 21.14 -4.13 -14.96
CA HIS A 587 21.77 -4.30 -16.29
C HIS A 587 20.88 -4.63 -17.51
N ASN A 588 19.55 -4.54 -17.44
CA ASN A 588 18.69 -5.08 -18.52
C ASN A 588 18.60 -4.29 -19.84
N ILE A 589 19.54 -3.38 -20.15
CA ILE A 589 19.65 -2.82 -21.51
C ILE A 589 21.11 -2.74 -22.01
N GLY A 590 22.11 -3.04 -21.16
CA GLY A 590 23.52 -2.98 -21.58
C GLY A 590 23.99 -4.18 -22.41
N SER A 591 23.27 -5.30 -22.42
CA SER A 591 23.81 -6.57 -22.95
C SER A 591 22.97 -7.27 -24.02
N VAL A 592 21.89 -6.64 -24.52
CA VAL A 592 21.07 -7.22 -25.62
C VAL A 592 21.42 -6.60 -26.98
N TYR A 593 22.19 -5.50 -26.99
CA TYR A 593 22.78 -4.94 -28.21
C TYR A 593 24.28 -4.74 -28.00
N PRO A 594 25.15 -5.35 -28.83
CA PRO A 594 26.52 -4.87 -28.98
C PRO A 594 26.46 -3.38 -29.27
N SER A 595 27.21 -2.57 -28.51
CA SER A 595 27.25 -1.11 -28.58
C SER A 595 27.74 -0.52 -29.92
N GLU A 596 27.81 -1.31 -30.99
CA GLU A 596 28.42 -0.94 -32.26
C GLU A 596 27.47 -0.92 -33.46
N LEU A 597 26.15 -1.18 -33.28
CA LEU A 597 25.22 -1.25 -34.43
C LEU A 597 23.89 -0.50 -34.29
N VAL A 598 23.75 0.43 -33.34
CA VAL A 598 22.61 1.36 -33.36
C VAL A 598 23.05 2.63 -34.08
N PRO A 599 22.61 2.90 -35.33
CA PRO A 599 22.78 4.22 -35.91
C PRO A 599 22.15 5.24 -34.96
N LYS A 600 22.86 6.34 -34.70
CA LYS A 600 22.33 7.47 -33.92
C LYS A 600 20.91 7.76 -34.42
N PRO A 601 19.88 7.76 -33.55
CA PRO A 601 18.56 8.20 -33.98
C PRO A 601 18.71 9.62 -34.53
N PRO A 602 18.10 9.93 -35.68
CA PRO A 602 18.17 11.27 -36.23
C PRO A 602 17.67 12.25 -35.18
N SER A 603 18.36 13.36 -35.04
CA SER A 603 17.88 14.46 -34.23
C SER A 603 16.50 14.87 -34.75
N LEU A 604 15.61 15.36 -33.87
CA LEU A 604 14.31 15.89 -34.25
C LEU A 604 14.40 16.96 -35.38
N LEU A 605 15.55 17.64 -35.49
CA LEU A 605 15.89 18.56 -36.57
C LEU A 605 16.08 17.87 -37.93
N GLU A 606 16.65 16.67 -37.97
CA GLU A 606 16.87 15.90 -39.20
C GLU A 606 15.55 15.31 -39.73
N VAL A 607 14.68 14.83 -38.83
CA VAL A 607 13.34 14.31 -39.20
C VAL A 607 12.41 15.40 -39.74
N VAL A 608 12.56 16.64 -39.27
CA VAL A 608 11.76 17.80 -39.72
C VAL A 608 12.24 18.32 -41.09
N ASN A 609 13.52 18.18 -41.42
CA ASN A 609 14.07 18.61 -42.71
C ASN A 609 13.76 17.62 -43.84
N ASP A 610 13.70 16.31 -43.57
CA ASP A 610 13.41 15.27 -44.56
C ASP A 610 11.97 15.30 -45.11
N ARG A 611 11.05 16.03 -44.46
CA ARG A 611 9.66 16.21 -44.91
C ARG A 611 9.42 17.46 -45.77
N ARG A 612 10.46 18.25 -46.07
CA ARG A 612 10.33 19.45 -46.91
C ARG A 612 10.67 19.23 -48.39
N ASP A 613 11.26 18.09 -48.74
CA ASP A 613 11.65 17.75 -50.12
C ASP A 613 10.91 16.50 -50.67
N GLY A 614 9.64 16.32 -50.28
CA GLY A 614 8.76 15.25 -50.78
C GLY A 614 7.37 15.75 -51.17
#